data_AF-A0A9X0HI55-F1
#
_entry.id   AF-A0A9X0HI55-F1
#
_cell.length_a   1.000
_cell.length_b   1.000
_cell.length_c   1.000
_cell.angle_alpha   90.00
_cell.angle_beta   90.00
_cell.angle_gamma   90.00
#
_symmetry.space_group_name_H-M   'P 1'
#
loop_
_entity.id
_entity.type
_entity.pdbx_description
1 polymer ?
#
loop_
_entity_poly.entity_id
_entity_poly.type
_entity_poly.pdbx_seq_one_letter_code
_entity_poly.pdbx_strand_id
1 'polypeptide(L)'
;MSTKDKGQDPENQLLLLRDFAEQHGTLYKVFTDEASGGKASRANFQAFLLEAYQKRFDLVVFWRLDRFSREGALPTLKYLKELKEHGVDFKSYTEPYLNSLGPWGDVIVSMLATIAAQDLIKISENTKAALARKKKEGVVLGRAAVPVATQDKIKELRASGRSVRAIAAELNISKSAVGKYVIAISGSAEKQ
;
A
#
# COMPACT_ATOMS: atom_id res chain seq x y z
N MET A 1 -21.11 -9.80 -6.50
CA MET A 1 -22.24 -9.50 -7.39
C MET A 1 -23.04 -8.31 -6.87
N SER A 2 -23.50 -7.41 -7.74
CA SER A 2 -24.30 -6.22 -7.41
C SER A 2 -25.75 -6.46 -7.83
N THR A 3 -26.71 -6.27 -6.92
CA THR A 3 -28.15 -6.47 -7.16
C THR A 3 -28.81 -5.40 -8.05
N LYS A 4 -28.03 -4.51 -8.67
CA LYS A 4 -28.52 -3.37 -9.45
C LYS A 4 -28.50 -3.55 -10.96
N ASP A 5 -27.89 -4.62 -11.48
CA ASP A 5 -27.81 -4.84 -12.93
C ASP A 5 -29.04 -5.59 -13.44
N LYS A 6 -30.11 -4.83 -13.71
CA LYS A 6 -31.40 -5.27 -14.28
C LYS A 6 -31.29 -5.71 -15.76
N GLY A 7 -30.29 -6.50 -16.15
CA GLY A 7 -30.15 -6.87 -17.58
C GLY A 7 -29.29 -8.07 -17.93
N GLN A 8 -28.53 -8.66 -17.00
CA GLN A 8 -27.81 -9.90 -17.27
C GLN A 8 -27.87 -10.81 -16.06
N ASP A 9 -28.43 -11.98 -16.26
CA ASP A 9 -28.53 -13.03 -15.24
C ASP A 9 -27.11 -13.46 -14.80
N PRO A 10 -26.76 -13.36 -13.51
CA PRO A 10 -25.49 -13.85 -12.98
C PRO A 10 -25.21 -15.31 -13.32
N GLU A 11 -26.26 -16.13 -13.47
CA GLU A 11 -26.11 -17.54 -13.85
C GLU A 11 -25.60 -17.70 -15.28
N ASN A 12 -26.08 -16.87 -16.22
CA ASN A 12 -25.62 -16.91 -17.61
C ASN A 12 -24.15 -16.50 -17.74
N GLN A 13 -23.68 -15.55 -16.93
CA GLN A 13 -22.26 -15.16 -16.92
C GLN A 13 -21.38 -16.31 -16.43
N LEU A 14 -21.81 -16.99 -15.36
CA LEU A 14 -21.07 -18.10 -14.79
C LEU A 14 -20.99 -19.29 -15.76
N LEU A 15 -22.10 -19.60 -16.45
CA LEU A 15 -22.14 -20.66 -17.45
C LEU A 15 -21.11 -20.41 -18.55
N LEU A 16 -21.10 -19.22 -19.15
CA LEU A 16 -20.15 -18.86 -20.21
C LEU A 16 -18.68 -18.93 -19.74
N LEU A 17 -18.40 -18.54 -18.50
CA LEU A 17 -17.05 -18.64 -17.94
C LEU A 17 -16.63 -20.09 -17.70
N ARG A 18 -17.55 -20.95 -17.26
CA ARG A 18 -17.30 -22.39 -17.09
C ARG A 18 -17.04 -23.06 -18.44
N ASP A 19 -17.91 -22.82 -19.41
CA ASP A 19 -17.76 -23.36 -20.77
C ASP A 19 -16.41 -22.94 -21.36
N PHE A 20 -16.04 -21.66 -21.21
CA PHE A 20 -14.73 -21.18 -21.64
C PHE A 20 -13.58 -21.90 -20.92
N ALA A 21 -13.65 -22.05 -19.60
CA ALA A 21 -12.62 -22.71 -18.81
C ALA A 21 -12.44 -24.18 -19.21
N GLU A 22 -13.54 -24.90 -19.43
CA GLU A 22 -13.53 -26.31 -19.83
C GLU A 22 -13.05 -26.51 -21.28
N GLN A 23 -13.31 -25.56 -22.18
CA GLN A 23 -12.80 -25.60 -23.55
C GLN A 23 -11.29 -25.33 -23.65
N HIS A 24 -10.73 -24.59 -22.69
CA HIS A 24 -9.34 -24.12 -22.74
C HIS A 24 -8.45 -24.68 -21.63
N GLY A 25 -8.98 -25.52 -20.73
CA GLY A 25 -8.24 -26.08 -19.61
C GLY A 25 -9.08 -26.94 -18.68
N THR A 26 -8.58 -27.16 -17.47
CA THR A 26 -9.31 -27.85 -16.39
C THR A 26 -9.82 -26.82 -15.39
N LEU A 27 -11.13 -26.81 -15.13
CA LEU A 27 -11.72 -25.93 -14.13
C LEU A 27 -11.25 -26.34 -12.73
N TYR A 28 -10.41 -25.52 -12.11
CA TYR A 28 -9.96 -25.73 -10.72
C TYR A 28 -11.07 -25.42 -9.72
N LYS A 29 -11.57 -24.18 -9.73
CA LYS A 29 -12.56 -23.70 -8.76
C LYS A 29 -13.23 -22.43 -9.26
N VAL A 30 -14.50 -22.28 -8.91
CA VAL A 30 -15.25 -21.03 -9.12
C VAL A 30 -15.25 -20.25 -7.81
N PHE A 31 -14.83 -18.99 -7.87
CA PHE A 31 -14.92 -18.04 -6.76
C PHE A 31 -16.04 -17.04 -7.01
N THR A 32 -17.07 -17.05 -6.16
CA THR A 32 -18.18 -16.10 -6.21
C THR A 32 -18.28 -15.34 -4.90
N ASP A 33 -18.40 -14.01 -4.98
CA ASP A 33 -18.79 -13.17 -3.84
C ASP A 33 -20.24 -12.70 -4.05
N GLU A 34 -21.14 -13.12 -3.16
CA GLU A 34 -22.51 -12.60 -3.07
C GLU A 34 -22.61 -11.53 -1.98
N ALA A 35 -23.42 -10.51 -2.24
CA ALA A 35 -23.65 -9.43 -1.28
C ALA A 35 -25.14 -9.36 -0.94
N SER A 36 -25.63 -10.27 -0.11
CA SER A 36 -26.86 -10.03 0.64
C SER A 36 -26.52 -9.09 1.80
N GLY A 37 -26.91 -7.81 1.71
CA GLY A 37 -27.05 -6.86 2.82
C GLY A 37 -25.93 -6.77 3.88
N GLY A 38 -25.20 -5.64 3.92
CA GLY A 38 -24.41 -5.22 5.09
C GLY A 38 -23.14 -6.02 5.36
N LYS A 39 -21.97 -5.47 4.99
CA LYS A 39 -20.63 -6.09 5.09
C LYS A 39 -20.58 -7.50 4.48
N ALA A 40 -20.63 -7.53 3.14
CA ALA A 40 -20.24 -8.72 2.39
C ALA A 40 -18.80 -9.10 2.79
N SER A 41 -18.65 -10.23 3.46
CA SER A 41 -17.36 -10.81 3.81
C SER A 41 -16.65 -11.20 2.52
N ARG A 42 -15.53 -10.53 2.20
CA ARG A 42 -14.68 -10.83 1.03
C ARG A 42 -13.85 -12.12 1.22
N ALA A 43 -14.38 -13.07 1.98
CA ALA A 43 -13.69 -14.30 2.32
C ALA A 43 -13.32 -15.09 1.06
N ASN A 44 -14.21 -15.15 0.06
CA ASN A 44 -13.94 -15.89 -1.17
C ASN A 44 -12.90 -15.18 -2.04
N PHE A 45 -12.94 -13.84 -2.15
CA PHE A 45 -11.88 -13.11 -2.87
C PHE A 45 -10.51 -13.20 -2.16
N GLN A 46 -10.48 -13.17 -0.83
CA GLN A 46 -9.24 -13.36 -0.07
C GLN A 46 -8.70 -14.79 -0.22
N ALA A 47 -9.58 -15.80 -0.16
CA ALA A 47 -9.21 -17.19 -0.41
C ALA A 47 -8.69 -17.37 -1.85
N PHE A 48 -9.33 -16.73 -2.83
CA PHE A 48 -8.86 -16.69 -4.22
C PHE A 48 -7.42 -16.17 -4.32
N LEU A 49 -7.13 -15.00 -3.74
CA LEU A 49 -5.78 -14.43 -3.78
C LEU A 49 -4.77 -15.33 -3.07
N LEU A 50 -5.13 -15.90 -1.92
CA LEU A 50 -4.26 -16.84 -1.20
C LEU A 50 -3.95 -18.09 -2.04
N GLU A 51 -4.97 -18.69 -2.65
CA GLU A 51 -4.81 -19.87 -3.50
C GLU A 51 -4.02 -19.53 -4.79
N ALA A 52 -4.17 -18.32 -5.33
CA ALA A 52 -3.37 -17.81 -6.43
C ALA A 52 -1.89 -17.69 -6.04
N TYR A 53 -1.59 -17.11 -4.88
CA TYR A 53 -0.22 -16.94 -4.40
C TYR A 53 0.46 -18.27 -4.04
N GLN A 54 -0.35 -19.29 -3.69
CA GLN A 54 0.10 -20.67 -3.55
C GLN A 54 0.24 -21.42 -4.90
N LYS A 55 -0.06 -20.77 -6.03
CA LYS A 55 -0.02 -21.34 -7.38
C LYS A 55 -0.90 -22.60 -7.52
N ARG A 56 -2.09 -22.59 -6.92
CA ARG A 56 -3.08 -23.68 -7.05
C ARG A 56 -3.71 -23.75 -8.43
N PHE A 57 -3.64 -22.65 -9.17
CA PHE A 57 -4.06 -22.49 -10.56
C PHE A 57 -3.14 -21.45 -11.22
N ASP A 58 -3.14 -21.43 -12.55
CA ASP A 58 -2.25 -20.64 -13.39
C ASP A 58 -2.98 -19.56 -14.21
N LEU A 59 -4.31 -19.66 -14.34
CA LEU A 59 -5.13 -18.68 -15.05
C LEU A 59 -6.40 -18.35 -14.25
N VAL A 60 -6.71 -17.05 -14.13
CA VAL A 60 -8.03 -16.57 -13.73
C VAL A 60 -8.78 -16.00 -14.93
N VAL A 61 -10.03 -16.44 -15.12
CA VAL A 61 -10.95 -15.88 -16.10
C VAL A 61 -12.09 -15.18 -15.37
N PHE A 62 -12.39 -13.95 -15.73
CA PHE A 62 -13.42 -13.14 -15.10
C PHE A 62 -14.25 -12.39 -16.15
N TRP A 63 -15.48 -11.99 -15.81
CA TRP A 63 -16.40 -11.39 -16.80
C TRP A 63 -15.90 -10.04 -17.36
N ARG A 64 -15.57 -9.13 -16.45
CA ARG A 64 -15.09 -7.76 -16.70
C ARG A 64 -14.44 -7.16 -15.46
N LEU A 65 -13.69 -6.08 -15.59
CA LEU A 65 -12.87 -5.50 -14.52
C LEU A 65 -13.67 -5.16 -13.25
N ASP A 66 -14.85 -4.54 -13.36
CA ASP A 66 -15.71 -4.21 -12.20
C ASP A 66 -16.36 -5.44 -11.53
N ARG A 67 -16.27 -6.62 -12.16
CA ARG A 67 -16.70 -7.89 -11.60
C ARG A 67 -15.57 -8.67 -10.95
N PHE A 68 -14.33 -8.34 -11.26
CA PHE A 68 -13.17 -8.91 -10.57
C PHE A 68 -13.07 -8.39 -9.14
N SER A 69 -13.17 -7.08 -8.94
CA SER A 69 -13.24 -6.47 -7.61
C SER A 69 -14.15 -5.25 -7.61
N ARG A 70 -14.80 -5.01 -6.47
CA ARG A 70 -15.69 -3.86 -6.24
C ARG A 70 -14.96 -2.63 -5.72
N GLU A 71 -13.64 -2.69 -5.56
CA GLU A 71 -12.82 -1.59 -5.04
C GLU A 71 -12.51 -0.50 -6.08
N GLY A 72 -13.10 -0.62 -7.27
CA GLY A 72 -12.85 0.28 -8.40
C GLY A 72 -11.63 -0.14 -9.20
N ALA A 73 -11.37 0.58 -10.31
CA ALA A 73 -10.37 0.16 -11.29
C ALA A 73 -8.96 0.09 -10.69
N LEU A 74 -8.48 1.13 -10.00
CA LEU A 74 -7.07 1.19 -9.55
C LEU A 74 -6.67 0.03 -8.60
N PRO A 75 -7.41 -0.28 -7.51
CA PRO A 75 -7.08 -1.46 -6.68
C PRO A 75 -7.19 -2.77 -7.47
N THR A 76 -8.15 -2.87 -8.37
CA THR A 76 -8.33 -4.05 -9.23
C THR A 76 -7.10 -4.29 -10.11
N LEU A 77 -6.56 -3.25 -10.74
CA LEU A 77 -5.36 -3.32 -11.57
C LEU A 77 -4.11 -3.76 -10.76
N LYS A 78 -4.04 -3.41 -9.48
CA LYS A 78 -2.97 -3.88 -8.58
C LYS A 78 -3.04 -5.37 -8.33
N TYR A 79 -4.23 -5.92 -8.06
CA TYR A 79 -4.38 -7.37 -7.93
C TYR A 79 -3.99 -8.11 -9.21
N LEU A 80 -4.38 -7.61 -10.39
CA LEU A 80 -4.00 -8.24 -11.67
C LEU A 80 -2.48 -8.24 -11.87
N LYS A 81 -1.79 -7.16 -11.48
CA LYS A 81 -0.33 -7.11 -11.47
C LYS A 81 0.26 -8.14 -10.49
N GLU A 82 -0.24 -8.18 -9.25
CA GLU A 82 0.23 -9.12 -8.22
C GLU A 82 0.05 -10.57 -8.66
N LEU A 83 -1.10 -10.92 -9.25
CA LEU A 83 -1.34 -12.25 -9.83
C LEU A 83 -0.23 -12.61 -10.83
N LYS A 84 0.08 -11.71 -11.76
CA LYS A 84 1.12 -11.97 -12.76
C LYS A 84 2.50 -12.09 -12.13
N GLU A 85 2.83 -11.29 -11.12
CA GLU A 85 4.07 -11.41 -10.34
C GLU A 85 4.18 -12.75 -9.61
N HIS A 86 3.04 -13.33 -9.22
CA HIS A 86 2.94 -14.67 -8.65
C HIS A 86 2.83 -15.78 -9.71
N GLY A 87 2.94 -15.46 -10.99
CA GLY A 87 2.88 -16.43 -12.09
C GLY A 87 1.48 -16.92 -12.43
N VAL A 88 0.45 -16.17 -12.04
CA VAL A 88 -0.96 -16.43 -12.39
C VAL A 88 -1.38 -15.43 -13.47
N ASP A 89 -1.71 -15.95 -14.64
CA ASP A 89 -2.26 -15.20 -15.74
C ASP A 89 -3.72 -14.82 -15.49
N PHE A 90 -4.20 -13.80 -16.21
CA PHE A 90 -5.55 -13.31 -16.10
C PHE A 90 -6.15 -12.98 -17.47
N LYS A 91 -7.45 -13.20 -17.61
CA LYS A 91 -8.21 -12.88 -18.81
C LYS A 91 -9.61 -12.38 -18.46
N SER A 92 -9.95 -11.21 -18.97
CA SER A 92 -11.34 -10.75 -19.02
C SER A 92 -12.07 -11.39 -20.20
N TYR A 93 -13.31 -11.84 -19.97
CA TYR A 93 -14.15 -12.47 -20.98
C TYR A 93 -14.72 -11.44 -21.96
N THR A 94 -15.22 -10.31 -21.44
CA THR A 94 -15.84 -9.26 -22.27
C THR A 94 -14.87 -8.16 -22.69
N GLU A 95 -13.66 -8.11 -22.10
CA GLU A 95 -12.66 -7.08 -22.37
C GLU A 95 -11.37 -7.73 -22.90
N PRO A 96 -11.29 -8.03 -24.22
CA PRO A 96 -10.14 -8.76 -24.78
C PRO A 96 -8.78 -8.09 -24.56
N TYR A 97 -8.78 -6.78 -24.34
CA TYR A 97 -7.60 -5.98 -24.03
C TYR A 97 -7.06 -6.20 -22.60
N LEU A 98 -7.80 -6.86 -21.71
CA LEU A 98 -7.34 -7.29 -20.39
C LEU A 98 -7.04 -8.79 -20.41
N ASN A 99 -5.98 -9.15 -21.11
CA ASN A 99 -5.56 -10.53 -21.30
C ASN A 99 -4.02 -10.63 -21.24
N SER A 100 -3.48 -11.24 -20.18
CA SER A 100 -2.05 -11.41 -20.01
C SER A 100 -1.44 -12.55 -20.83
N LEU A 101 -2.27 -13.43 -21.40
CA LEU A 101 -1.85 -14.51 -22.31
C LEU A 101 -1.79 -14.07 -23.78
N GLY A 102 -2.32 -12.89 -24.10
CA GLY A 102 -2.35 -12.40 -25.48
C GLY A 102 -0.97 -11.94 -25.97
N PRO A 103 -0.82 -11.69 -27.29
CA PRO A 103 0.42 -11.11 -27.86
C PRO A 103 0.82 -9.77 -27.23
N TRP A 104 -0.14 -9.07 -26.63
CA TRP A 104 0.06 -7.79 -25.94
C TRP A 104 0.14 -7.92 -24.41
N GLY A 105 0.24 -9.14 -23.88
CA GLY A 105 0.24 -9.43 -22.45
C GLY A 105 1.29 -8.63 -21.68
N ASP A 106 2.53 -8.61 -22.15
CA ASP A 106 3.63 -7.86 -21.52
C ASP A 106 3.39 -6.34 -21.52
N VAL A 107 2.76 -5.81 -22.58
CA VAL A 107 2.39 -4.39 -22.66
C VAL A 107 1.34 -4.04 -21.61
N ILE A 108 0.31 -4.88 -21.48
CA ILE A 108 -0.74 -4.71 -20.47
C ILE A 108 -0.11 -4.77 -19.07
N VAL A 109 0.72 -5.77 -18.79
CA VAL A 109 1.40 -5.93 -17.50
C VAL A 109 2.29 -4.72 -17.17
N SER A 110 3.06 -4.22 -18.14
CA SER A 110 3.88 -3.01 -17.99
C SER A 110 3.03 -1.77 -17.70
N MET A 111 1.89 -1.62 -18.39
CA MET A 111 0.94 -0.54 -18.14
C MET A 111 0.35 -0.62 -16.73
N LEU A 112 -0.03 -1.83 -16.28
CA LEU A 112 -0.50 -2.06 -14.90
C LEU A 112 0.57 -1.71 -13.88
N ALA A 113 1.82 -2.10 -14.12
CA ALA A 113 2.96 -1.76 -13.26
C ALA A 113 3.17 -0.24 -13.17
N THR A 114 3.07 0.47 -14.28
CA THR A 114 3.20 1.92 -14.34
C THR A 114 2.07 2.61 -13.56
N ILE A 115 0.83 2.17 -13.74
CA ILE A 115 -0.34 2.70 -13.01
C ILE A 115 -0.19 2.47 -11.51
N ALA A 116 0.22 1.26 -11.10
CA ALA A 116 0.43 0.93 -9.69
C ALA A 116 1.54 1.79 -9.05
N ALA A 117 2.62 2.09 -9.80
CA ALA A 117 3.69 2.96 -9.34
C ALA A 117 3.26 4.43 -9.22
N GLN A 118 2.45 4.94 -10.15
CA GLN A 118 1.95 6.32 -10.11
C GLN A 118 1.10 6.61 -8.87
N ASP A 119 0.35 5.63 -8.37
CA ASP A 119 -0.40 5.79 -7.12
C ASP A 119 0.51 6.06 -5.92
N LEU A 120 1.67 5.40 -5.82
CA LEU A 120 2.63 5.64 -4.74
C LEU A 120 3.20 7.06 -4.80
N ILE A 121 3.45 7.56 -6.01
CA ILE A 121 3.93 8.93 -6.23
C ILE A 121 2.87 9.93 -5.71
N LYS A 122 1.60 9.75 -6.09
CA LYS A 122 0.49 10.61 -5.62
C LYS A 122 0.33 10.62 -4.11
N ILE A 123 0.44 9.46 -3.44
CA ILE A 123 0.37 9.37 -1.97
C ILE A 123 1.51 10.16 -1.31
N SER A 124 2.72 10.01 -1.84
CA SER A 124 3.90 10.77 -1.38
C SER A 124 3.71 12.27 -1.60
N GLU A 125 3.23 12.69 -2.76
CA GLU A 125 2.95 14.11 -3.08
C GLU A 125 1.92 14.71 -2.13
N ASN A 126 0.80 14.01 -1.89
CA ASN A 126 -0.22 14.45 -0.95
C ASN A 126 0.32 14.56 0.48
N THR A 127 1.15 13.60 0.91
CA THR A 127 1.80 13.64 2.22
C THR A 127 2.73 14.85 2.34
N LYS A 128 3.56 15.10 1.31
CA LYS A 128 4.45 16.27 1.27
C LYS A 128 3.65 17.57 1.29
N ALA A 129 2.57 17.66 0.53
CA ALA A 129 1.68 18.82 0.51
C ALA A 129 1.04 19.07 1.88
N ALA A 130 0.56 18.03 2.56
CA ALA A 130 -0.01 18.13 3.89
C ALA A 130 1.02 18.59 4.93
N LEU A 131 2.24 18.03 4.90
CA LEU A 131 3.34 18.45 5.76
C LEU A 131 3.74 19.92 5.51
N ALA A 132 3.81 20.33 4.23
CA ALA A 132 4.11 21.71 3.87
C ALA A 132 3.06 22.69 4.40
N ARG A 133 1.77 22.34 4.37
CA ARG A 133 0.69 23.15 4.97
C ARG A 133 0.85 23.26 6.49
N LYS A 134 1.03 22.14 7.19
CA LYS A 134 1.27 22.15 8.65
C LYS A 134 2.48 22.99 9.04
N LYS A 135 3.57 22.93 8.27
CA LYS A 135 4.75 23.77 8.49
C LYS A 135 4.43 25.27 8.33
N LYS A 136 3.63 25.64 7.32
CA LYS A 136 3.18 27.04 7.13
C LYS A 136 2.27 27.52 8.26
N GLU A 137 1.46 26.63 8.83
CA GLU A 137 0.61 26.89 10.00
C GLU A 137 1.41 26.94 11.33
N GLY A 138 2.75 26.80 11.28
CA GLY A 138 3.61 26.87 12.46
C GLY A 138 3.69 25.59 13.28
N VAL A 139 3.09 24.49 12.81
CA VAL A 139 3.18 23.19 13.49
C VAL A 139 4.61 22.66 13.40
N VAL A 140 5.24 22.41 14.55
CA VAL A 140 6.56 21.78 14.62
C VAL A 140 6.43 20.31 14.20
N LEU A 141 7.02 19.98 13.06
CA LEU A 141 7.03 18.61 12.52
C LEU A 141 8.21 17.82 13.08
N GLY A 142 8.01 16.51 13.29
CA GLY A 142 9.05 15.58 13.75
C GLY A 142 9.07 15.39 15.27
N ARG A 143 10.16 14.82 15.79
CA ARG A 143 10.32 14.52 17.22
C ARG A 143 10.35 15.82 18.02
N ALA A 144 9.52 15.90 19.07
CA ALA A 144 9.52 17.03 20.00
C ALA A 144 10.93 17.30 20.55
N ALA A 145 11.29 18.58 20.63
CA ALA A 145 12.55 19.00 21.22
C ALA A 145 12.57 18.65 22.73
N VAL A 146 13.77 18.43 23.27
CA VAL A 146 13.95 18.29 24.72
C VAL A 146 13.47 19.58 25.40
N PRO A 147 12.70 19.53 26.50
CA PRO A 147 12.20 20.73 27.18
C PRO A 147 13.34 21.69 27.57
N VAL A 148 13.10 23.01 27.49
CA VAL A 148 14.12 24.05 27.76
C VAL A 148 14.77 23.86 29.14
N ALA A 149 13.99 23.60 30.18
CA ALA A 149 14.50 23.33 31.53
C ALA A 149 15.48 22.14 31.59
N THR A 150 15.28 21.13 30.74
CA THR A 150 16.22 19.99 30.64
C THR A 150 17.45 20.37 29.83
N GLN A 151 17.32 21.24 28.81
CA GLN A 151 18.47 21.78 28.08
C GLN A 151 19.38 22.61 28.98
N ASP A 152 18.82 23.43 29.87
CA ASP A 152 19.61 24.27 30.77
C ASP A 152 20.35 23.42 31.81
N LYS A 153 19.69 22.38 32.36
CA LYS A 153 20.38 21.38 33.20
C LYS A 153 21.51 20.66 32.48
N ILE A 154 21.35 20.33 31.19
CA ILE A 154 22.44 19.73 30.39
C ILE A 154 23.64 20.69 30.32
N LYS A 155 23.41 21.98 30.11
CA LYS A 155 24.47 23.01 30.03
C LYS A 155 25.18 23.18 31.39
N GLU A 156 24.43 23.28 32.48
CA GLU A 156 24.99 23.40 33.84
C GLU A 156 25.82 22.18 34.24
N LEU A 157 25.29 20.97 34.03
CA LEU A 157 26.02 19.74 34.32
C LEU A 157 27.27 19.60 33.44
N ARG A 158 27.22 20.11 32.20
CA ARG A 158 28.40 20.11 31.34
C ARG A 158 29.45 21.12 31.80
N ALA A 159 29.04 22.31 32.22
CA ALA A 159 29.93 23.35 32.74
C ALA A 159 30.63 22.91 34.03
N SER A 160 29.97 22.11 34.86
CA SER A 160 30.57 21.47 36.05
C SER A 160 31.49 20.27 35.73
N GLY A 161 31.80 20.02 34.45
CA GLY A 161 32.75 19.00 34.01
C GLY A 161 32.18 17.58 33.86
N ARG A 162 30.86 17.38 34.03
CA ARG A 162 30.26 16.03 33.88
C ARG A 162 30.40 15.53 32.44
N SER A 163 30.60 14.23 32.29
CA SER A 163 30.66 13.58 30.98
C SER A 163 29.25 13.46 30.36
N VAL A 164 29.17 13.49 29.02
CA VAL A 164 27.91 13.30 28.27
C VAL A 164 27.18 12.02 28.69
N ARG A 165 27.93 10.96 29.02
CA ARG A 165 27.36 9.69 29.49
C ARG A 165 26.75 9.80 30.88
N ALA A 166 27.39 10.52 31.80
CA ALA A 166 26.87 10.75 33.14
C ALA A 166 25.59 11.59 33.10
N ILE A 167 25.59 12.68 32.31
CA ILE A 167 24.43 13.57 32.13
C ILE A 167 23.24 12.81 31.53
N ALA A 168 23.49 11.97 30.52
CA ALA A 168 22.46 11.16 29.88
C ALA A 168 21.78 10.18 30.85
N ALA A 169 22.57 9.55 31.72
CA ALA A 169 22.06 8.65 32.75
C ALA A 169 21.26 9.40 33.83
N GLU A 170 21.75 10.55 34.27
CA GLU A 170 21.13 11.37 35.32
C GLU A 170 19.80 11.99 34.88
N LEU A 171 19.72 12.49 33.64
CA LEU A 171 18.52 13.13 33.09
C LEU A 171 17.59 12.14 32.36
N ASN A 172 17.93 10.84 32.36
CA ASN A 172 17.21 9.76 31.68
C ASN A 172 16.86 10.09 30.20
N ILE A 173 17.85 10.59 29.47
CA ILE A 173 17.72 10.93 28.04
C ILE A 173 18.87 10.31 27.25
N SER A 174 18.69 10.15 25.93
CA SER A 174 19.72 9.51 25.11
C SER A 174 21.00 10.34 25.05
N LYS A 175 22.15 9.67 24.98
CA LYS A 175 23.47 10.33 24.80
C LYS A 175 23.50 11.25 23.57
N SER A 176 22.81 10.85 22.50
CA SER A 176 22.65 11.65 21.28
C SER A 176 21.87 12.94 21.53
N ALA A 177 20.79 12.88 22.32
CA ALA A 177 20.05 14.07 22.70
C ALA A 177 20.93 15.03 23.53
N VAL A 178 21.66 14.52 24.53
CA VAL A 178 22.62 15.33 25.31
C VAL A 178 23.69 15.95 24.42
N GLY A 179 24.32 15.15 23.55
CA GLY A 179 25.37 15.62 22.64
C GLY A 179 24.92 16.77 21.72
N LYS A 180 23.68 16.73 21.23
CA LYS A 180 23.08 17.80 20.41
C LYS A 180 23.09 19.16 21.12
N TYR A 181 22.80 19.20 22.42
CA TYR A 181 22.73 20.44 23.19
C TYR A 181 24.06 20.85 23.81
N VAL A 182 25.02 19.93 23.93
CA VAL A 182 26.40 20.24 24.36
C VAL A 182 27.21 20.90 23.23
N ILE A 183 27.10 20.41 21.99
CA ILE A 183 27.83 20.96 20.83
C ILE A 183 27.37 22.39 20.49
N ALA A 184 26.11 22.72 20.74
CA ALA A 184 25.58 24.06 20.54
C ALA A 184 26.30 25.14 21.40
N ILE A 185 26.93 24.76 22.52
CA ILE A 185 27.68 25.68 23.40
C ILE A 185 29.02 26.08 22.79
N SER A 186 29.71 25.16 22.13
CA SER A 186 31.02 25.42 21.50
C SER A 186 30.97 26.34 20.28
N GLY A 187 29.84 26.41 19.57
CA GLY A 187 29.69 27.23 18.36
C GLY A 187 29.30 28.70 18.59
N SER A 188 28.96 29.09 19.83
CA SER A 188 28.56 30.47 20.16
C SER A 188 29.69 31.32 20.73
N ALA A 189 30.84 30.73 21.05
CA ALA A 189 31.99 31.43 21.63
C ALA A 189 32.98 32.02 20.58
N GLU A 190 32.77 31.77 19.29
CA GLU A 190 33.70 32.14 18.20
C GLU A 190 33.22 33.30 17.31
N LYS A 191 32.18 34.03 17.71
CA LYS A 191 31.74 35.27 17.04
C LYS A 191 31.76 36.46 18.00
N GLN A 192 32.96 36.95 18.29
CA GLN A 192 33.22 38.35 18.65
C GLN A 192 34.49 38.80 17.94
#